data_AF-K5CKJ4-F1
#
_entry.id   AF-K5CKJ4-F1
#
_cell.length_a   1.000
_cell.length_b   1.000
_cell.length_c   1.000
_cell.angle_alpha   90.00
_cell.angle_beta   90.00
_cell.angle_gamma   90.00
#
_symmetry.space_group_name_H-M   'P 1'
#
loop_
_entity.id
_entity.type
_entity.pdbx_description
1 polymer ?
#
loop_
_entity_poly.entity_id
_entity_poly.type
_entity_poly.pdbx_seq_one_letter_code
_entity_poly.pdbx_strand_id
1 'polypeptide(L)'
;MRKIVISFCILLAALSLKAQTVSGIRIDGGDTPILVYFGGNQMCLPTTTCFVANLKSGYYTVEVYATRSARPGERVWKGRRLYNERIYFDGNSVKEIYVDGRGEIRPGRPGRPGQEGYCPDNGQYDRVMSERLFKKFLSEVKKEPFKDDRMEMIKTALAGSDFTSGQCLELTRLYTFDDDRMEIMKMMYPRIVDKGAFFTVIATLTFSSNKDEMNKFVQSYGRRR
;
A
#
# COMPACT_ATOMS: atom_id res chain seq x y z
N MET A 1 48.06 9.64 45.19
CA MET A 1 47.13 9.94 44.08
C MET A 1 46.18 8.78 43.76
N ARG A 2 45.54 8.16 44.77
CA ARG A 2 44.59 7.01 44.58
C ARG A 2 43.17 7.29 45.10
N LYS A 3 42.89 8.51 45.57
CA LYS A 3 41.61 8.86 46.22
C LYS A 3 40.72 9.85 45.41
N ILE A 4 41.20 10.36 44.27
CA ILE A 4 40.46 11.37 43.48
C ILE A 4 39.56 10.73 42.41
N VAL A 5 39.81 9.47 42.02
CA VAL A 5 39.08 8.81 40.93
C VAL A 5 37.65 8.38 41.34
N ILE A 6 37.39 8.19 42.63
CA ILE A 6 36.08 7.69 43.10
C ILE A 6 35.04 8.82 43.17
N SER A 7 35.46 10.09 43.29
CA SER A 7 34.53 11.22 43.39
C SER A 7 33.91 11.62 42.04
N PHE A 8 34.49 11.22 40.91
CA PHE A 8 33.97 11.57 39.58
C PHE A 8 32.87 10.61 39.10
N CYS A 9 32.79 9.41 39.68
CA CYS A 9 31.74 8.45 39.34
C CYS A 9 30.39 8.75 40.03
N ILE A 10 30.39 9.54 41.11
CA ILE A 10 29.16 9.86 41.87
C ILE A 10 28.47 11.13 41.33
N LEU A 11 29.19 12.01 40.64
CA LEU A 11 28.59 13.18 39.97
C LEU A 11 27.93 12.87 38.62
N LEU A 12 28.23 11.72 38.00
CA LEU A 12 27.56 11.27 36.78
C LEU A 12 26.19 10.60 37.03
N ALA A 13 25.84 10.30 38.28
CA ALA A 13 24.61 9.58 38.61
C ALA A 13 23.35 10.46 38.64
N ALA A 14 23.47 11.79 38.60
CA ALA A 14 22.35 12.72 38.82
C ALA A 14 21.80 13.41 37.55
N LEU A 15 22.36 13.16 36.37
CA LEU A 15 21.80 13.63 35.09
C LEU A 15 21.10 12.48 34.37
N SER A 16 20.21 11.78 35.07
CA SER A 16 19.17 11.02 34.39
C SER A 16 18.14 12.03 33.90
N LEU A 17 18.45 12.72 32.79
CA LEU A 17 17.45 13.42 32.00
C LEU A 17 16.39 12.39 31.65
N LYS A 18 15.26 12.37 32.37
CA LYS A 18 14.09 11.64 31.93
C LYS A 18 13.71 12.22 30.58
N ALA A 19 14.05 11.50 29.52
CA ALA A 19 13.66 11.87 28.17
C ALA A 19 12.13 12.04 28.18
N GLN A 20 11.67 13.27 27.91
CA GLN A 20 10.25 13.51 27.74
C GLN A 20 9.75 12.62 26.61
N THR A 21 8.71 11.84 26.87
CA THR A 21 8.09 11.00 25.85
C THR A 21 7.49 11.90 24.79
N VAL A 22 8.08 11.89 23.60
CA VAL A 22 7.62 12.70 22.47
C VAL A 22 6.43 11.99 21.83
N SER A 23 5.29 12.67 21.71
CA SER A 23 4.12 12.18 20.97
C SER A 23 3.97 12.92 19.65
N GLY A 24 3.52 12.20 18.62
CA GLY A 24 3.38 12.76 17.28
C GLY A 24 3.24 11.71 16.20
N ILE A 25 3.30 12.16 14.95
CA ILE A 25 3.19 11.30 13.77
C ILE A 25 4.49 11.38 13.00
N ARG A 26 5.15 10.23 12.81
CA ARG A 26 6.34 10.08 11.97
C ARG A 26 5.93 9.57 10.60
N ILE A 27 6.36 10.24 9.55
CA ILE A 27 6.20 9.83 8.16
C ILE A 27 7.60 9.54 7.61
N ASP A 28 7.79 8.34 7.06
CA ASP A 28 9.08 7.86 6.56
C ASP A 28 8.96 7.43 5.09
N GLY A 29 9.59 8.18 4.19
CA GLY A 29 9.58 7.93 2.75
C GLY A 29 10.63 6.91 2.29
N GLY A 30 11.40 6.32 3.21
CA GLY A 30 12.57 5.50 2.89
C GLY A 30 13.58 6.32 2.07
N ASP A 31 13.92 5.83 0.87
CA ASP A 31 14.83 6.52 -0.04
C ASP A 31 14.14 7.60 -0.91
N THR A 32 12.82 7.74 -0.81
CA THR A 32 12.05 8.71 -1.61
C THR A 32 11.91 10.04 -0.87
N PRO A 33 12.35 11.17 -1.44
CA PRO A 33 12.03 12.47 -0.87
C PRO A 33 10.52 12.72 -0.89
N ILE A 34 9.97 13.17 0.23
CA ILE A 34 8.55 13.39 0.47
C ILE A 34 8.21 14.83 0.89
N LEU A 35 6.97 15.22 0.61
CA LEU A 35 6.29 16.40 1.13
C LEU A 35 5.04 15.96 1.88
N VAL A 36 4.92 16.38 3.14
CA VAL A 36 3.81 16.00 4.01
C VAL A 36 2.87 17.19 4.21
N TYR A 37 1.56 16.93 4.09
CA TYR A 37 0.50 17.89 4.34
C TYR A 37 -0.52 17.35 5.34
N PHE A 38 -0.97 18.17 6.28
CA PHE A 38 -2.13 17.86 7.13
C PHE A 38 -3.21 18.89 6.86
N GLY A 39 -4.40 18.45 6.43
CA GLY A 39 -5.51 19.35 6.13
C GLY A 39 -5.17 20.45 5.11
N GLY A 40 -4.28 20.16 4.17
CA GLY A 40 -3.79 21.11 3.17
C GLY A 40 -2.58 21.95 3.57
N ASN A 41 -2.13 21.90 4.83
CA ASN A 41 -0.98 22.66 5.31
C ASN A 41 0.31 21.83 5.24
N GLN A 42 1.35 22.36 4.60
CA GLN A 42 2.64 21.70 4.47
C GLN A 42 3.38 21.65 5.81
N MET A 43 3.82 20.47 6.23
CA MET A 43 4.46 20.25 7.53
C MET A 43 5.99 20.19 7.46
N CYS A 44 6.56 19.91 6.28
CA CYS A 44 8.00 19.83 6.10
C CYS A 44 8.44 20.30 4.72
N LEU A 45 9.69 20.73 4.61
CA LEU A 45 10.40 20.85 3.33
C LEU A 45 10.68 19.44 2.75
N PRO A 46 11.07 19.33 1.46
CA PRO A 46 11.52 18.06 0.88
C PRO A 46 12.51 17.32 1.77
N THR A 47 12.12 16.15 2.26
CA THR A 47 12.89 15.32 3.20
C THR A 47 12.55 13.86 2.98
N THR A 48 13.39 12.91 3.39
CA THR A 48 13.01 11.49 3.41
C THR A 48 12.17 11.14 4.62
N THR A 49 12.24 11.91 5.71
CA THR A 49 11.45 11.67 6.93
C THR A 49 10.90 12.96 7.51
N CYS A 50 9.66 12.93 8.00
CA CYS A 50 8.98 14.07 8.61
C CYS A 50 8.34 13.63 9.94
N PHE A 51 8.64 14.34 11.02
CA PHE A 51 8.00 14.11 12.32
C PHE A 51 7.15 15.32 12.70
N VAL A 52 5.86 15.10 12.91
CA VAL A 52 4.89 16.12 13.32
C VAL A 52 4.59 15.92 14.80
N ALA A 53 5.19 16.75 15.65
CA ALA A 53 5.08 16.69 17.10
C ALA A 53 3.87 17.49 17.63
N ASN A 54 3.55 17.30 18.92
CA ASN A 54 2.59 18.12 19.67
C ASN A 54 1.18 18.15 19.04
N LEU A 55 0.77 17.02 18.46
CA LEU A 55 -0.56 16.83 17.91
C LEU A 55 -1.55 16.49 19.03
N LYS A 56 -2.77 17.02 18.94
CA LYS A 56 -3.87 16.64 19.85
C LYS A 56 -4.45 15.29 19.40
N SER A 57 -5.13 14.60 20.31
CA SER A 57 -5.94 13.45 19.89
C SER A 57 -7.01 13.89 18.90
N GLY A 58 -7.20 13.15 17.81
CA GLY A 58 -8.18 13.49 16.79
C GLY A 58 -7.92 12.85 15.43
N TYR A 59 -8.79 13.16 14.47
CA TYR A 59 -8.64 12.72 13.08
C TYR A 59 -7.91 13.76 12.25
N TYR A 60 -6.90 13.32 11.52
CA TYR A 60 -6.09 14.14 10.62
C TYR A 60 -6.15 13.58 9.20
N THR A 61 -6.44 14.43 8.23
CA THR A 61 -6.26 14.11 6.81
C THR A 61 -4.79 14.32 6.48
N VAL A 62 -4.07 13.24 6.17
CA VAL A 62 -2.64 13.27 5.87
C VAL A 62 -2.44 12.95 4.40
N GLU A 63 -1.78 13.87 3.71
CA GLU A 63 -1.40 13.69 2.31
C GLU A 63 0.12 13.73 2.20
N VAL A 64 0.69 12.77 1.46
CA VAL A 64 2.13 12.70 1.24
C VAL A 64 2.39 12.61 -0.26
N TYR A 65 3.32 13.41 -0.75
CA TYR A 65 3.68 13.48 -2.16
C TYR A 65 5.16 13.19 -2.34
N ALA A 66 5.51 12.45 -3.39
CA ALA A 66 6.89 12.36 -3.85
C ALA A 66 7.36 13.75 -4.29
N THR A 67 8.59 14.09 -3.94
CA THR A 67 9.27 15.30 -4.40
C THR A 67 10.67 14.94 -4.87
N ARG A 68 11.32 15.90 -5.51
CA ARG A 68 12.77 15.89 -5.71
C ARG A 68 13.46 16.65 -4.59
N SER A 69 14.73 16.38 -4.37
CA SER A 69 15.59 17.22 -3.54
C SER A 69 15.62 18.63 -4.14
N ALA A 70 15.25 19.63 -3.35
CA ALA A 70 15.23 21.03 -3.77
C ALA A 70 16.38 21.78 -3.10
N ARG A 71 17.04 22.67 -3.84
CA ARG A 71 18.05 23.56 -3.26
C ARG A 71 17.38 24.71 -2.49
N PRO A 72 18.04 25.31 -1.48
CA PRO A 72 17.52 26.50 -0.81
C PRO A 72 17.14 27.59 -1.83
N GLY A 73 15.88 28.04 -1.81
CA GLY A 73 15.33 29.04 -2.74
C GLY A 73 14.67 28.48 -4.01
N GLU A 74 14.73 27.17 -4.26
CA GLU A 74 14.07 26.54 -5.40
C GLU A 74 12.57 26.31 -5.11
N ARG A 75 11.70 26.49 -6.12
CA ARG A 75 10.29 26.15 -6.00
C ARG A 75 10.14 24.64 -5.79
N VAL A 76 9.53 24.28 -4.66
CA VAL A 76 9.25 22.90 -4.29
C VAL A 76 8.35 22.24 -5.34
N TRP A 77 8.85 21.15 -5.95
CA TRP A 77 8.10 20.39 -6.94
C TRP A 77 7.23 19.34 -6.25
N LYS A 78 5.91 19.42 -6.45
CA LYS A 78 4.94 18.46 -5.91
C LYS A 78 4.65 17.37 -6.95
N GLY A 79 5.09 16.15 -6.68
CA GLY A 79 4.98 15.00 -7.57
C GLY A 79 3.76 14.13 -7.34
N ARG A 80 3.92 12.82 -7.60
CA ARG A 80 2.88 11.80 -7.39
C ARG A 80 2.46 11.77 -5.91
N ARG A 81 1.16 11.67 -5.65
CA ARG A 81 0.63 11.41 -4.30
C ARG A 81 0.95 9.98 -3.90
N LEU A 82 1.67 9.81 -2.81
CA LEU A 82 2.08 8.53 -2.24
C LEU A 82 1.15 8.08 -1.11
N TYR A 83 0.56 9.04 -0.37
CA TYR A 83 -0.41 8.75 0.69
C TYR A 83 -1.55 9.76 0.69
N ASN A 84 -2.77 9.31 1.00
CA ASN A 84 -3.94 10.15 1.23
C ASN A 84 -4.98 9.39 2.05
N GLU A 85 -4.94 9.55 3.37
CA GLU A 85 -5.95 8.98 4.25
C GLU A 85 -6.30 9.90 5.41
N ARG A 86 -7.47 9.65 5.98
CA ARG A 86 -7.89 10.24 7.23
C ARG A 86 -7.57 9.28 8.36
N ILE A 87 -6.58 9.63 9.18
CA ILE A 87 -6.10 8.79 10.27
C ILE A 87 -6.50 9.34 11.63
N TYR A 88 -6.80 8.45 12.56
CA TYR A 88 -6.94 8.79 13.97
C TYR A 88 -5.57 8.80 14.66
N PHE A 89 -5.31 9.80 15.50
CA PHE A 89 -4.15 9.89 16.39
C PHE A 89 -4.64 10.01 17.84
N ASP A 90 -4.01 9.27 18.74
CA ASP A 90 -4.45 9.13 20.14
C ASP A 90 -3.90 10.23 21.06
N GLY A 91 -2.90 11.00 20.64
CA GLY A 91 -2.24 12.03 21.44
C GLY A 91 -1.09 11.54 22.33
N ASN A 92 -0.96 10.23 22.51
CA ASN A 92 -0.16 9.63 23.59
C ASN A 92 1.00 8.76 23.05
N SER A 93 1.04 8.49 21.75
CA SER A 93 2.05 7.64 21.12
C SER A 93 2.79 8.34 19.98
N VAL A 94 3.82 7.67 19.46
CA VAL A 94 4.36 7.98 18.12
C VAL A 94 3.64 7.07 17.14
N LYS A 95 2.92 7.66 16.19
CA LYS A 95 2.30 6.91 15.10
C LYS A 95 3.18 6.99 13.86
N GLU A 96 3.60 5.84 13.35
CA GLU A 96 4.47 5.76 12.18
C GLU A 96 3.68 5.51 10.89
N ILE A 97 4.11 6.16 9.81
CA ILE A 97 3.54 6.10 8.47
C ILE A 97 4.68 5.90 7.48
N TYR A 98 4.81 4.70 6.90
CA TYR A 98 5.88 4.40 5.94
C TYR A 98 5.40 4.58 4.50
N VAL A 99 5.91 5.59 3.83
CA VAL A 99 5.52 6.02 2.49
C VAL A 99 6.70 5.79 1.55
N ASP A 100 7.28 4.59 1.57
CA ASP A 100 8.31 4.25 0.60
C ASP A 100 7.68 4.14 -0.81
N GLY A 101 8.49 4.32 -1.84
CA GLY A 101 8.05 4.14 -3.22
C GLY A 101 7.65 2.70 -3.59
N ARG A 102 7.56 1.78 -2.61
CA ARG A 102 7.18 0.36 -2.71
C ARG A 102 6.14 0.02 -1.62
N GLY A 103 5.07 0.79 -1.62
CA GLY A 103 3.78 0.46 -1.00
C GLY A 103 3.82 -0.48 0.20
N GLU A 104 4.06 0.05 1.40
CA GLU A 104 3.03 0.02 2.44
C GLU A 104 3.41 0.81 3.69
N ILE A 105 2.43 1.59 4.12
CA ILE A 105 2.33 2.24 5.42
C ILE A 105 2.03 1.16 6.44
N ARG A 106 2.96 0.89 7.36
CA ARG A 106 2.66 0.15 8.59
C ARG A 106 2.80 1.05 9.82
N PRO A 107 1.76 1.17 10.67
CA PRO A 107 1.96 1.65 12.03
C PRO A 107 2.81 0.62 12.79
N GLY A 108 4.02 1.04 13.19
CA GLY A 108 5.00 0.19 13.85
C GLY A 108 4.49 -0.46 15.14
N ARG A 109 4.81 -1.74 15.30
CA ARG A 109 4.88 -2.41 16.60
C ARG A 109 6.38 -2.70 16.85
N PRO A 110 6.96 -2.41 18.03
CA PRO A 110 8.40 -2.52 18.21
C PRO A 110 8.81 -3.99 18.21
N GLY A 111 9.52 -4.43 17.16
CA GLY A 111 10.04 -5.77 16.99
C GLY A 111 11.56 -5.84 17.22
N ARG A 112 11.97 -6.83 18.00
CA ARG A 112 13.30 -7.16 18.54
C ARG A 112 14.36 -7.39 17.44
N PRO A 113 15.66 -7.07 17.65
CA PRO A 113 16.69 -7.26 16.64
C PRO A 113 17.08 -8.74 16.52
N GLY A 114 17.11 -9.23 15.27
CA GLY A 114 17.67 -10.53 14.92
C GLY A 114 16.61 -11.54 14.50
N GLN A 115 16.17 -11.48 13.25
CA GLN A 115 15.84 -12.67 12.47
C GLN A 115 15.74 -12.28 11.00
N GLU A 116 16.71 -12.76 10.22
CA GLU A 116 16.65 -12.89 8.78
C GLU A 116 15.47 -13.80 8.44
N GLY A 117 14.30 -13.19 8.29
CA GLY A 117 13.07 -13.87 7.91
C GLY A 117 12.88 -13.78 6.41
N TYR A 118 13.10 -14.88 5.71
CA TYR A 118 12.41 -15.17 4.46
C TYR A 118 10.91 -14.89 4.68
N CYS A 119 10.38 -13.80 4.11
CA CYS A 119 8.95 -13.51 4.15
C CYS A 119 8.32 -14.07 2.87
N PRO A 120 7.49 -15.12 2.95
CA PRO A 120 6.61 -15.48 1.86
C PRO A 120 5.41 -14.53 1.86
N ASP A 121 4.99 -14.15 0.65
CA ASP A 121 3.64 -13.63 0.33
C ASP A 121 3.27 -12.20 0.77
N ASN A 122 4.10 -11.20 0.45
CA ASN A 122 3.67 -9.79 0.38
C ASN A 122 3.85 -9.17 -1.03
N GLY A 123 4.08 -10.00 -2.04
CA GLY A 123 4.34 -9.56 -3.43
C GLY A 123 3.11 -9.32 -4.29
N GLN A 124 1.89 -9.41 -3.73
CA GLN A 124 0.66 -9.35 -4.53
C GLN A 124 0.34 -7.92 -4.99
N TYR A 125 0.47 -6.89 -4.14
CA TYR A 125 0.13 -5.51 -4.52
C TYR A 125 1.18 -4.79 -5.37
N ASP A 126 2.48 -5.08 -5.19
CA ASP A 126 3.55 -4.55 -6.04
C ASP A 126 3.51 -5.12 -7.48
N ARG A 127 2.89 -6.29 -7.65
CA ARG A 127 2.66 -6.90 -8.97
C ARG A 127 1.41 -6.38 -9.66
N VAL A 128 0.59 -5.55 -8.99
CA VAL A 128 -0.68 -5.10 -9.58
C VAL A 128 -0.41 -4.22 -10.79
N MET A 129 -1.03 -4.56 -11.91
CA MET A 129 -0.94 -3.73 -13.10
C MET A 129 -1.48 -2.31 -12.82
N SER A 130 -0.65 -1.28 -13.01
CA SER A 130 -1.09 0.10 -12.78
C SER A 130 -2.28 0.48 -13.66
N GLU A 131 -3.18 1.35 -13.19
CA GLU A 131 -4.38 1.78 -13.95
C GLU A 131 -4.03 2.30 -15.36
N ARG A 132 -2.95 3.07 -15.50
CA ARG A 132 -2.50 3.60 -16.79
C ARG A 132 -2.07 2.50 -17.75
N LEU A 133 -1.34 1.50 -17.25
CA LEU A 133 -0.92 0.35 -18.05
C LEU A 133 -2.12 -0.55 -18.38
N PHE A 134 -2.98 -0.79 -17.40
CA PHE A 134 -4.20 -1.57 -17.56
C PHE A 134 -5.14 -0.98 -18.62
N LYS A 135 -5.35 0.34 -18.64
CA LYS A 135 -6.17 0.99 -19.70
C LYS A 135 -5.63 0.74 -21.09
N LYS A 136 -4.30 0.74 -21.26
CA LYS A 136 -3.65 0.38 -22.53
C LYS A 136 -3.87 -1.11 -22.84
N PHE A 137 -3.58 -1.98 -21.88
CA PHE A 137 -3.80 -3.41 -22.03
C PHE A 137 -5.24 -3.76 -22.41
N LEU A 138 -6.22 -3.22 -21.69
CA LEU A 138 -7.64 -3.36 -21.97
C LEU A 138 -8.00 -2.86 -23.37
N SER A 139 -7.38 -1.78 -23.85
CA SER A 139 -7.61 -1.29 -25.21
C SER A 139 -7.07 -2.22 -26.28
N GLU A 140 -5.93 -2.90 -26.03
CA GLU A 140 -5.40 -3.92 -26.94
C GLU A 140 -6.26 -5.18 -26.93
N VAL A 141 -6.67 -5.66 -25.75
CA VAL A 141 -7.60 -6.81 -25.62
C VAL A 141 -8.95 -6.51 -26.31
N LYS A 142 -9.43 -5.27 -26.27
CA LYS A 142 -10.65 -4.86 -26.99
C LYS A 142 -10.52 -4.88 -28.52
N LYS A 143 -9.32 -4.65 -29.05
CA LYS A 143 -9.06 -4.64 -30.49
C LYS A 143 -8.93 -6.05 -31.05
N GLU A 144 -8.54 -7.01 -30.23
CA GLU A 144 -8.40 -8.41 -30.63
C GLU A 144 -9.77 -9.04 -30.91
N PRO A 145 -10.08 -9.41 -32.18
CA PRO A 145 -11.39 -9.95 -32.54
C PRO A 145 -11.68 -11.33 -31.96
N PHE A 146 -10.67 -12.17 -31.77
CA PHE A 146 -10.88 -13.57 -31.38
C PHE A 146 -10.87 -13.75 -29.86
N LYS A 147 -11.79 -14.59 -29.35
CA LYS A 147 -11.88 -14.88 -27.91
C LYS A 147 -10.59 -15.54 -27.40
N ASP A 148 -10.10 -16.54 -28.11
CA ASP A 148 -8.96 -17.35 -27.65
C ASP A 148 -7.69 -16.51 -27.54
N ASP A 149 -7.46 -15.62 -28.51
CA ASP A 149 -6.33 -14.69 -28.48
C ASP A 149 -6.44 -13.68 -27.33
N ARG A 150 -7.65 -13.14 -27.06
CA ARG A 150 -7.89 -12.31 -25.87
C ARG A 150 -7.56 -13.04 -24.57
N MET A 151 -7.89 -14.33 -24.49
CA MET A 151 -7.60 -15.15 -23.31
C MET A 151 -6.09 -15.38 -23.14
N GLU A 152 -5.36 -15.66 -24.22
CA GLU A 152 -3.90 -15.79 -24.19
C GLU A 152 -3.20 -14.49 -23.79
N MET A 153 -3.68 -13.33 -24.27
CA MET A 153 -3.18 -12.02 -23.83
C MET A 153 -3.33 -11.84 -22.32
N ILE A 154 -4.47 -12.24 -21.76
CA ILE A 154 -4.76 -12.14 -20.33
C ILE A 154 -3.91 -13.11 -19.53
N LYS A 155 -3.76 -14.38 -19.96
CA LYS A 155 -2.85 -15.34 -19.31
C LYS A 155 -1.42 -14.83 -19.28
N THR A 156 -0.95 -14.26 -20.39
CA THR A 156 0.39 -13.67 -20.50
C THR A 156 0.58 -12.52 -19.52
N ALA A 157 -0.42 -11.62 -19.41
CA ALA A 157 -0.38 -10.54 -18.43
C ALA A 157 -0.36 -11.05 -16.99
N LEU A 158 -1.14 -12.09 -16.67
CA LEU A 158 -1.21 -12.71 -15.34
C LEU A 158 0.08 -13.43 -14.92
N ALA A 159 0.92 -13.82 -15.88
CA ALA A 159 2.24 -14.39 -15.59
C ALA A 159 3.19 -13.36 -14.97
N GLY A 160 3.10 -12.09 -15.40
CA GLY A 160 3.98 -11.00 -14.96
C GLY A 160 3.35 -10.01 -13.98
N SER A 161 2.02 -10.03 -13.81
CA SER A 161 1.29 -9.06 -12.99
C SER A 161 0.06 -9.69 -12.33
N ASP A 162 -0.35 -9.09 -11.22
CA ASP A 162 -1.62 -9.37 -10.54
C ASP A 162 -2.66 -8.31 -10.94
N PHE A 163 -3.94 -8.59 -10.72
CA PHE A 163 -5.05 -7.67 -11.02
C PHE A 163 -5.90 -7.36 -9.79
N THR A 164 -6.62 -6.25 -9.83
CA THR A 164 -7.71 -5.96 -8.89
C THR A 164 -9.04 -6.53 -9.40
N SER A 165 -10.01 -6.66 -8.50
CA SER A 165 -11.38 -7.05 -8.82
C SER A 165 -12.03 -6.03 -9.75
N GLY A 166 -11.69 -4.75 -9.63
CA GLY A 166 -12.13 -3.71 -10.58
C GLY A 166 -11.59 -3.91 -11.99
N GLN A 167 -10.32 -4.29 -12.13
CA GLN A 167 -9.72 -4.60 -13.42
C GLN A 167 -10.31 -5.88 -14.04
N CYS A 168 -10.51 -6.90 -13.21
CA CYS A 168 -11.19 -8.13 -13.58
C CYS A 168 -12.63 -7.86 -14.07
N LEU A 169 -13.35 -6.97 -13.39
CA LEU A 169 -14.69 -6.52 -13.78
C LEU A 169 -14.69 -5.89 -15.18
N GLU A 170 -13.71 -5.02 -15.48
CA GLU A 170 -13.60 -4.39 -16.79
C GLU A 170 -13.33 -5.39 -17.92
N LEU A 171 -12.45 -6.38 -17.70
CA LEU A 171 -12.16 -7.44 -18.67
C LEU A 171 -13.36 -8.38 -18.85
N THR A 172 -14.06 -8.72 -17.77
CA THR A 172 -15.24 -9.59 -17.81
C THR A 172 -16.36 -8.98 -18.66
N ARG A 173 -16.52 -7.64 -18.62
CA ARG A 173 -17.53 -6.92 -19.40
C ARG A 173 -17.31 -6.98 -20.91
N LEU A 174 -16.15 -7.44 -21.39
CA LEU A 174 -15.89 -7.66 -22.82
C LEU A 174 -16.63 -8.87 -23.38
N TYR A 175 -17.17 -9.72 -22.51
CA TYR A 175 -17.85 -10.95 -22.87
C TYR A 175 -19.35 -10.83 -22.62
N THR A 176 -20.14 -11.36 -23.54
CA THR A 176 -21.60 -11.30 -23.49
C THR A 176 -22.19 -12.48 -22.74
N PHE A 177 -21.64 -13.68 -22.94
CA PHE A 177 -22.16 -14.91 -22.37
C PHE A 177 -21.55 -15.21 -21.01
N ASP A 178 -22.36 -15.73 -20.10
CA ASP A 178 -21.91 -16.07 -18.76
C ASP A 178 -20.83 -17.18 -18.78
N ASP A 179 -20.87 -18.11 -19.73
CA ASP A 179 -19.86 -19.18 -19.84
C ASP A 179 -18.46 -18.61 -20.05
N ASP A 180 -18.34 -17.64 -20.96
CA ASP A 180 -17.08 -16.92 -21.21
C ASP A 180 -16.63 -16.11 -19.99
N ARG A 181 -17.59 -15.45 -19.32
CA ARG A 181 -17.34 -14.68 -18.10
C ARG A 181 -16.84 -15.60 -16.97
N MET A 182 -17.46 -16.77 -16.80
CA MET A 182 -17.08 -17.76 -15.81
C MET A 182 -15.66 -18.28 -16.07
N GLU A 183 -15.34 -18.57 -17.32
CA GLU A 183 -14.02 -19.05 -17.73
C GLU A 183 -12.93 -18.03 -17.37
N ILE A 184 -13.15 -16.76 -17.73
CA ILE A 184 -12.16 -15.71 -17.48
C ILE A 184 -12.06 -15.33 -16.00
N MET A 185 -13.18 -15.31 -15.28
CA MET A 185 -13.21 -15.08 -13.83
C MET A 185 -12.39 -16.14 -13.09
N LYS A 186 -12.59 -17.43 -13.42
CA LYS A 186 -11.85 -18.55 -12.82
C LYS A 186 -10.35 -18.48 -13.11
N MET A 187 -9.98 -18.04 -14.32
CA MET A 187 -8.59 -17.83 -14.72
C MET A 187 -7.93 -16.68 -13.95
N MET A 188 -8.61 -15.55 -13.79
CA MET A 188 -8.06 -14.37 -13.12
C MET A 188 -8.04 -14.49 -11.59
N TYR A 189 -9.05 -15.14 -10.99
CA TYR A 189 -9.24 -15.18 -9.53
C TYR A 189 -8.00 -15.57 -8.69
N PRO A 190 -7.15 -16.55 -9.10
CA PRO A 190 -5.90 -16.88 -8.40
C PRO A 190 -4.93 -15.70 -8.22
N ARG A 191 -4.99 -14.73 -9.12
CA ARG A 191 -4.09 -13.56 -9.23
C ARG A 191 -4.82 -12.25 -8.92
N ILE A 192 -5.97 -12.32 -8.24
CA ILE A 192 -6.68 -11.15 -7.71
C ILE A 192 -6.17 -10.82 -6.31
N VAL A 193 -5.81 -9.55 -6.10
CA VAL A 193 -5.23 -9.07 -4.84
C VAL A 193 -6.28 -8.71 -3.79
N ASP A 194 -7.40 -8.14 -4.22
CA ASP A 194 -8.48 -7.60 -3.39
C ASP A 194 -9.72 -8.52 -3.41
N LYS A 195 -9.52 -9.81 -3.13
CA LYS A 195 -10.57 -10.86 -3.24
C LYS A 195 -11.86 -10.54 -2.48
N GLY A 196 -11.78 -9.74 -1.41
CA GLY A 196 -12.96 -9.26 -0.68
C GLY A 196 -13.93 -8.42 -1.51
N ALA A 197 -13.46 -7.81 -2.62
CA ALA A 197 -14.28 -7.05 -3.56
C ALA A 197 -14.78 -7.89 -4.76
N PHE A 198 -14.40 -9.17 -4.85
CA PHE A 198 -14.68 -10.01 -6.03
C PHE A 198 -16.18 -10.31 -6.23
N PHE A 199 -17.01 -10.13 -5.19
CA PHE A 199 -18.47 -10.22 -5.32
C PHE A 199 -19.04 -9.26 -6.39
N THR A 200 -18.37 -8.13 -6.64
CA THR A 200 -18.74 -7.16 -7.68
C THR A 200 -18.57 -7.73 -9.10
N VAL A 201 -17.59 -8.63 -9.28
CA VAL A 201 -17.33 -9.33 -10.53
C VAL A 201 -18.39 -10.41 -10.74
N ILE A 202 -18.65 -11.23 -9.71
CA ILE A 202 -19.71 -12.27 -9.72
C ILE A 202 -21.09 -11.67 -10.05
N ALA A 203 -21.37 -10.45 -9.58
CA ALA A 203 -22.63 -9.77 -9.85
C ALA A 203 -22.89 -9.50 -11.35
N THR A 204 -21.86 -9.57 -12.20
CA THR A 204 -22.02 -9.46 -13.66
C THR A 204 -22.60 -10.69 -14.33
N LEU A 205 -22.60 -11.84 -13.66
CA LEU A 205 -23.25 -13.04 -14.17
C LEU A 205 -24.76 -12.81 -14.20
N THR A 206 -25.40 -13.35 -15.23
CA THR A 206 -26.83 -13.18 -15.46
C THR A 206 -27.61 -14.25 -14.71
N PHE A 207 -27.17 -15.52 -14.81
CA PHE A 207 -27.86 -16.66 -14.23
C PHE A 207 -27.47 -16.90 -12.76
N SER A 208 -28.46 -17.21 -11.92
CA SER A 208 -28.23 -17.54 -10.51
C SER A 208 -27.37 -18.79 -10.34
N SER A 209 -27.55 -19.81 -11.18
CA SER A 209 -26.74 -21.02 -11.19
C SER A 209 -25.25 -20.73 -11.35
N ASN A 210 -24.90 -19.79 -12.25
CA ASN A 210 -23.51 -19.40 -12.51
C ASN A 210 -22.94 -18.60 -11.34
N LYS A 211 -23.73 -17.74 -10.71
CA LYS A 211 -23.33 -17.04 -9.47
C LYS A 211 -23.04 -18.04 -8.35
N ASP A 212 -23.91 -19.03 -8.15
CA ASP A 212 -23.74 -20.07 -7.14
C ASP A 212 -22.50 -20.92 -7.40
N GLU A 213 -22.27 -21.29 -8.66
CA GLU A 213 -21.07 -22.02 -9.07
C GLU A 213 -19.80 -21.19 -8.81
N MET A 214 -19.78 -19.91 -9.18
CA MET A 214 -18.62 -19.06 -8.96
C MET A 214 -18.36 -18.83 -7.47
N ASN A 215 -19.41 -18.64 -6.66
CA ASN A 215 -19.30 -18.55 -5.20
C ASN A 215 -18.70 -19.82 -4.60
N LYS A 216 -19.14 -21.01 -5.05
CA LYS A 216 -18.56 -22.30 -4.62
C LYS A 216 -17.08 -22.39 -4.98
N PHE A 217 -16.71 -21.98 -6.20
CA PHE A 217 -15.32 -21.93 -6.62
C PHE A 217 -14.47 -21.04 -5.71
N VAL A 218 -14.89 -19.79 -5.46
CA VAL A 218 -14.22 -18.83 -4.58
C VAL A 218 -14.03 -19.38 -3.16
N GLN A 219 -15.09 -19.95 -2.58
CA GLN A 219 -15.05 -20.55 -1.24
C GLN A 219 -14.10 -21.74 -1.17
N SER A 220 -14.09 -22.60 -2.19
CA SER A 220 -13.20 -23.76 -2.25
C SER A 220 -11.73 -23.37 -2.37
N TYR A 221 -11.45 -22.28 -3.09
CA TYR A 221 -10.10 -21.78 -3.31
C TYR A 221 -9.50 -21.17 -2.04
N GLY A 222 -10.31 -20.45 -1.24
CA GLY A 222 -9.88 -19.89 0.05
C GLY A 222 -9.54 -20.94 1.13
N ARG A 223 -9.98 -22.19 0.97
CA ARG A 223 -9.68 -23.32 1.88
C ARG A 223 -8.43 -24.11 1.50
N ARG A 224 -7.85 -23.87 0.32
CA ARG A 224 -6.71 -24.62 -0.23
C ARG A 224 -5.36 -23.89 -0.13
N ARG A 225 -5.35 -22.67 0.39
CA ARG A 225 -4.14 -21.91 0.78
C ARG A 225 -4.08 -21.83 2.29
#